data_AF-A0A2N1PHN7-F1
#
_entry.id   AF-A0A2N1PHN7-F1
#
_cell.length_a   1.000
_cell.length_b   1.000
_cell.length_c   1.000
_cell.angle_alpha   90.00
_cell.angle_beta   90.00
_cell.angle_gamma   90.00
#
_symmetry.space_group_name_H-M   'P 1'
#
loop_
_entity.id
_entity.type
_entity.pdbx_description
1 polymer ?
#
loop_
_entity_poly.entity_id
_entity_poly.type
_entity_poly.pdbx_seq_one_letter_code
_entity_poly.pdbx_strand_id
1 'polypeptide(L)'
;MMKKGITNMNYLNFKSEYDKNPIIKMKIENPLLWDQETDIVLELSKITSGVLVFETYPGIDLDTLKMQIIDKLNPNHLINIEDYTKSEAEIDQMIKPNLTDDRVFGFYSNHVITDFYDHEKLNFLKDEINKYEGLVVVYGFGASQIKSDYL
;
A
#
# COMPACT_ATOMS: atom_id res chain seq x y z
N MET A 1 28.00 -17.13 18.49
CA MET A 1 27.41 -17.44 19.81
C MET A 1 26.47 -16.31 20.20
N MET A 2 25.16 -16.57 20.20
CA MET A 2 24.08 -15.89 20.95
C MET A 2 22.74 -16.34 20.33
N LYS A 3 22.13 -17.39 20.89
CA LYS A 3 20.74 -17.74 20.62
C LYS A 3 19.87 -16.69 21.32
N LYS A 4 19.17 -15.84 20.58
CA LYS A 4 18.15 -14.94 21.15
C LYS A 4 17.09 -15.82 21.83
N GLY A 5 16.91 -15.60 23.14
CA GLY A 5 15.98 -16.35 23.96
C GLY A 5 14.55 -16.22 23.43
N ILE A 6 13.88 -17.35 23.35
CA ILE A 6 12.45 -17.44 23.09
C ILE A 6 11.78 -16.92 24.38
N THR A 7 11.21 -15.72 24.33
CA THR A 7 10.39 -15.18 25.41
C THR A 7 9.15 -16.07 25.52
N ASN A 8 8.99 -16.75 26.65
CA ASN A 8 7.78 -17.52 26.96
C ASN A 8 6.58 -16.55 26.90
N MET A 9 5.68 -16.77 25.94
CA MET A 9 4.42 -16.02 25.89
C MET A 9 3.49 -16.62 26.95
N ASN A 10 3.20 -15.86 28.01
CA ASN A 10 2.49 -16.30 29.23
C ASN A 10 1.10 -16.94 29.02
N TYR A 11 0.55 -16.89 27.81
CA TYR A 11 -0.76 -17.44 27.45
C TYR A 11 -0.69 -18.79 26.70
N LEU A 12 0.51 -19.28 26.35
CA LEU A 12 0.68 -20.57 25.70
C LEU A 12 1.23 -21.60 26.70
N ASN A 13 0.48 -22.67 26.92
CA ASN A 13 0.93 -23.82 27.71
C ASN A 13 1.85 -24.77 26.90
N PHE A 14 2.31 -24.35 25.72
CA PHE A 14 3.18 -25.13 24.84
C PHE A 14 4.17 -24.23 24.09
N LYS A 15 5.27 -24.83 23.63
CA LYS A 15 6.26 -24.15 22.78
C LYS A 15 5.63 -23.87 21.41
N SER A 16 5.52 -22.59 21.06
CA SER A 16 5.04 -22.18 19.74
C SER A 16 5.98 -22.65 18.65
N GLU A 17 5.47 -23.41 17.69
CA GLU A 17 6.17 -23.79 16.45
C GLU A 17 5.87 -22.81 15.30
N TYR A 18 5.16 -21.71 15.58
CA TYR A 18 4.89 -20.65 14.62
C TYR A 18 6.19 -19.94 14.22
N ASP A 19 6.60 -20.11 12.96
CA ASP A 19 7.62 -19.29 12.34
C ASP A 19 7.05 -17.90 12.04
N LYS A 20 7.70 -16.85 12.56
CA LYS A 20 7.30 -15.45 12.34
C LYS A 20 7.74 -14.91 10.98
N ASN A 21 8.65 -15.60 10.29
CA ASN A 21 9.15 -15.23 8.99
C ASN A 21 9.12 -16.44 8.06
N PRO A 22 7.94 -17.05 7.83
CA PRO A 22 7.84 -18.24 6.99
C PRO A 22 8.24 -17.87 5.56
N ILE A 23 9.21 -18.58 5.00
CA ILE A 23 9.66 -18.38 3.62
C ILE A 23 9.13 -19.53 2.76
N ILE A 24 8.25 -19.22 1.82
CA ILE A 24 7.78 -20.18 0.81
C ILE A 24 8.57 -19.94 -0.47
N LYS A 25 9.36 -20.94 -0.89
CA LYS A 25 10.04 -20.89 -2.18
C LYS A 25 9.02 -21.11 -3.29
N MET A 26 8.75 -20.08 -4.08
CA MET A 26 7.93 -20.20 -5.29
C MET A 26 8.84 -20.41 -6.50
N LYS A 27 8.43 -21.26 -7.43
CA LYS A 27 9.03 -21.24 -8.77
C LYS A 27 8.45 -20.02 -9.49
N ILE A 28 9.31 -19.08 -9.87
CA ILE A 28 8.90 -17.94 -10.68
C ILE A 28 8.65 -18.47 -12.11
N GLU A 29 7.43 -18.93 -12.37
CA GLU A 29 6.97 -19.31 -13.70
C GLU A 29 6.24 -18.15 -14.40
N ASN A 30 5.96 -17.06 -13.67
CA ASN A 30 5.30 -15.86 -14.20
C ASN A 30 6.36 -14.79 -14.54
N PRO A 31 6.44 -14.31 -15.79
CA PRO A 31 7.39 -13.27 -16.20
C PRO A 31 7.14 -11.89 -15.57
N LEU A 32 6.04 -11.70 -14.83
CA LEU A 32 5.66 -10.45 -14.18
C LEU A 32 5.97 -10.42 -12.67
N LEU A 33 6.76 -11.37 -12.18
CA LEU A 33 7.22 -11.42 -10.79
C LEU A 33 8.69 -11.04 -10.72
N TRP A 34 8.99 -9.93 -10.05
CA TRP A 34 10.34 -9.48 -9.75
C TRP A 34 10.67 -9.73 -8.27
N ASP A 35 11.89 -10.19 -8.00
CA ASP A 35 12.38 -10.47 -6.65
C ASP A 35 13.44 -9.47 -6.17
N GLN A 36 13.74 -8.44 -6.97
CA GLN A 36 14.66 -7.35 -6.67
C GLN A 36 14.05 -6.00 -7.07
N GLU A 37 14.24 -4.97 -6.25
CA GLU A 37 13.75 -3.62 -6.54
C GLU A 37 14.45 -3.02 -7.77
N THR A 38 15.69 -3.44 -8.06
CA THR A 38 16.45 -2.98 -9.23
C THR A 38 15.78 -3.35 -10.55
N ASP A 39 15.15 -4.51 -10.63
CA ASP A 39 14.50 -4.97 -11.85
C ASP A 39 13.19 -4.23 -12.08
N ILE A 40 12.46 -3.93 -11.00
CA ILE A 40 11.27 -3.07 -11.02
C ILE A 40 11.63 -1.68 -11.53
N VAL A 41 12.69 -1.07 -10.99
CA VAL A 41 13.17 0.26 -11.40
C VAL A 41 13.62 0.24 -12.85
N LEU A 42 14.35 -0.79 -13.29
CA LEU A 42 14.81 -0.92 -14.67
C LEU A 42 13.62 -0.97 -15.64
N GLU A 43 12.59 -1.74 -15.33
CA GLU A 43 11.41 -1.85 -16.19
C GLU A 43 10.62 -0.53 -16.23
N LEU A 44 10.31 0.02 -15.06
CA LEU A 44 9.48 1.22 -14.94
C LEU A 44 10.21 2.49 -15.39
N SER A 45 11.55 2.53 -15.38
CA SER A 45 12.32 3.68 -15.90
C SER A 45 12.14 3.94 -17.39
N LYS A 46 11.59 2.97 -18.14
CA LYS A 46 11.21 3.14 -19.56
C LYS A 46 9.99 4.06 -19.71
N ILE A 47 9.19 4.21 -18.65
CA ILE A 47 8.05 5.11 -18.59
C ILE A 47 8.56 6.51 -18.27
N THR A 48 8.30 7.46 -19.18
CA THR A 48 8.85 8.83 -19.08
C THR A 48 7.76 9.91 -19.00
N SER A 49 6.50 9.56 -19.18
CA SER A 49 5.36 10.49 -19.10
C SER A 49 4.06 9.77 -18.74
N GLY A 50 3.02 10.50 -18.35
CA GLY A 50 1.72 9.93 -17.99
C GLY A 50 1.63 9.56 -16.50
N VAL A 51 0.49 8.99 -16.11
CA VAL A 51 0.17 8.66 -14.72
C VAL A 51 0.49 7.18 -14.43
N LEU A 52 1.45 6.95 -13.53
CA LEU A 52 1.81 5.63 -13.01
C LEU A 52 1.29 5.49 -11.57
N VAL A 53 0.56 4.41 -11.29
CA VAL A 53 -0.06 4.15 -9.99
C VAL A 53 0.62 3.00 -9.26
N PHE A 54 0.95 3.20 -7.99
CA PHE A 54 1.40 2.17 -7.05
C PHE A 54 0.33 1.95 -5.98
N GLU A 55 -0.55 0.98 -6.21
CA GLU A 55 -1.51 0.53 -5.20
C GLU A 55 -0.80 -0.28 -4.12
N THR A 56 -1.00 0.09 -2.85
CA THR A 56 -0.37 -0.59 -1.72
C THR A 56 -1.41 -1.12 -0.75
N TYR A 57 -1.08 -2.20 -0.03
CA TYR A 57 -1.89 -2.61 1.11
C TYR A 57 -1.83 -1.55 2.24
N PRO A 58 -2.86 -1.38 3.09
CA PRO A 58 -2.75 -0.50 4.25
C PRO A 58 -1.59 -0.88 5.17
N GLY A 59 -0.81 0.11 5.61
CA GLY A 59 0.26 -0.09 6.59
C GLY A 59 1.55 -0.70 6.04
N ILE A 60 1.79 -0.66 4.72
CA ILE A 60 3.14 -0.89 4.22
C ILE A 60 4.08 0.23 4.67
N ASP A 61 5.39 -0.03 4.58
CA ASP A 61 6.40 1.01 4.68
C ASP A 61 6.49 1.80 3.36
N LEU A 62 5.72 2.89 3.27
CA LEU A 62 5.69 3.77 2.12
C LEU A 62 7.03 4.49 1.90
N ASP A 63 7.80 4.75 2.97
CA ASP A 63 9.12 5.39 2.86
C ASP A 63 10.10 4.46 2.15
N THR A 64 10.08 3.18 2.48
CA THR A 64 10.88 2.15 1.80
C THR A 64 10.50 2.05 0.32
N LEU A 65 9.20 1.95 0.00
CA LEU A 65 8.71 1.93 -1.40
C LEU A 65 9.19 3.18 -2.16
N LYS A 66 9.02 4.36 -1.55
CA LYS A 66 9.37 5.63 -2.15
C LYS A 66 10.88 5.72 -2.43
N MET A 67 11.70 5.46 -1.42
CA MET A 67 13.17 5.55 -1.51
C MET A 67 13.76 4.50 -2.48
N GLN A 68 13.27 3.26 -2.42
CA GLN A 68 13.90 2.17 -3.17
C GLN A 68 13.44 2.07 -4.62
N ILE A 69 12.25 2.56 -4.93
CA ILE A 69 11.64 2.44 -6.26
C ILE A 69 11.28 3.81 -6.82
N ILE A 70 10.32 4.51 -6.21
CA ILE A 70 9.67 5.68 -6.82
C ILE A 70 10.65 6.83 -7.09
N ASP A 71 11.50 7.18 -6.13
CA ASP A 71 12.45 8.28 -6.27
C ASP A 71 13.47 8.03 -7.39
N LYS A 72 13.78 6.75 -7.67
CA LYS A 72 14.69 6.36 -8.75
C LYS A 72 14.05 6.47 -10.13
N LEU A 73 12.73 6.56 -10.23
CA LEU A 73 12.02 6.85 -11.48
C LEU A 73 12.06 8.33 -11.85
N ASN A 74 12.49 9.19 -10.91
CA ASN A 74 12.59 10.64 -11.09
C ASN A 74 11.29 11.27 -11.65
N PRO A 75 10.13 11.07 -10.98
CA PRO A 75 8.86 11.60 -11.44
C PRO A 75 8.84 13.13 -11.42
N ASN A 76 8.15 13.74 -12.38
CA ASN A 76 7.88 15.18 -12.41
C ASN A 76 6.94 15.60 -11.29
N HIS A 77 5.98 14.73 -10.96
CA HIS A 77 5.00 14.93 -9.90
C HIS A 77 4.86 13.66 -9.07
N LEU A 78 4.91 13.80 -7.75
CA LEU A 78 4.80 12.70 -6.80
C LEU A 78 3.65 12.97 -5.83
N ILE A 79 2.70 12.05 -5.75
CA ILE A 79 1.45 12.23 -5.01
C ILE A 79 1.22 11.04 -4.09
N ASN A 80 1.26 11.27 -2.77
CA ASN A 80 0.75 10.29 -1.82
C ASN A 80 -0.77 10.40 -1.80
N ILE A 81 -1.47 9.35 -2.21
CA ILE A 81 -2.94 9.36 -2.24
C ILE A 81 -3.51 9.46 -0.82
N GLU A 82 -2.79 9.01 0.20
CA GLU A 82 -3.25 9.01 1.59
C GLU A 82 -3.45 10.43 2.15
N ASP A 83 -2.82 11.44 1.54
CA ASP A 83 -3.03 12.87 1.89
C ASP A 83 -4.46 13.37 1.52
N TYR A 84 -5.20 12.60 0.72
CA TYR A 84 -6.56 12.89 0.26
C TYR A 84 -7.62 12.12 1.06
N THR A 85 -7.22 11.38 2.09
CA THR A 85 -8.14 10.65 2.96
C THR A 85 -8.95 11.59 3.86
N LYS A 86 -10.08 11.08 4.36
CA LYS A 86 -10.74 11.67 5.53
C LYS A 86 -9.77 11.62 6.72
N SER A 87 -10.00 12.46 7.73
CA SER A 87 -9.18 12.40 8.93
C SER A 87 -9.29 11.04 9.64
N GLU A 88 -8.24 10.65 10.37
CA GLU A 88 -8.22 9.42 11.18
C GLU A 88 -9.46 9.32 12.08
N ALA A 89 -9.86 10.43 12.72
CA ALA A 89 -11.04 10.47 13.58
C ALA A 89 -12.37 10.19 12.84
N GLU A 90 -12.51 10.67 11.60
CA GLU A 90 -13.68 10.41 10.77
C GLU A 90 -13.72 8.94 10.33
N ILE A 91 -12.57 8.41 9.91
CA ILE A 91 -12.43 7.00 9.51
C ILE A 91 -12.73 6.08 10.70
N ASP A 92 -12.20 6.39 11.88
CA ASP A 92 -12.50 5.66 13.11
C ASP A 92 -14.00 5.66 13.42
N GLN A 93 -14.66 6.82 13.28
CA GLN A 93 -16.10 6.93 13.48
C GLN A 93 -16.89 6.09 12.47
N MET A 94 -16.42 6.02 11.22
CA MET A 94 -17.04 5.21 10.16
C MET A 94 -16.90 3.70 10.41
N ILE A 95 -15.75 3.26 10.94
CA ILE A 95 -15.44 1.84 11.15
C ILE A 95 -15.98 1.34 12.49
N LYS A 96 -16.08 2.21 13.50
CA LYS A 96 -16.53 1.88 14.87
C LYS A 96 -17.77 0.99 14.95
N PRO A 97 -18.84 1.17 14.15
CA PRO A 97 -20.01 0.29 14.18
C PRO A 97 -19.73 -1.15 13.75
N ASN A 98 -18.67 -1.40 12.98
CA ASN A 98 -18.25 -2.73 12.55
C ASN A 98 -17.31 -3.42 13.56
N LEU A 99 -16.71 -2.66 14.48
CA LEU A 99 -15.83 -3.17 15.53
C LEU A 99 -16.66 -3.68 16.71
N THR A 100 -16.78 -5.00 16.81
CA THR A 100 -17.43 -5.69 17.93
C THR A 100 -16.42 -6.11 18.99
N ASP A 101 -16.89 -6.37 20.20
CA ASP A 101 -16.06 -6.95 21.27
C ASP A 101 -15.54 -8.37 20.93
N ASP A 102 -16.19 -9.05 19.99
CA ASP A 102 -15.71 -10.30 19.42
C ASP A 102 -14.65 -10.03 18.33
N ARG A 103 -13.41 -10.34 18.69
CA ARG A 103 -12.19 -10.21 17.87
C ARG A 103 -12.06 -11.26 16.75
N VAL A 104 -12.94 -12.25 16.69
CA VAL A 104 -12.93 -13.33 15.68
C VAL A 104 -14.16 -13.24 14.78
N PHE A 105 -15.32 -12.86 15.32
CA PHE A 105 -16.59 -12.78 14.61
C PHE A 105 -17.15 -11.36 14.61
N GLY A 106 -16.54 -10.49 13.79
CA GLY A 106 -17.01 -9.12 13.55
C GLY A 106 -18.10 -9.01 12.47
N PHE A 107 -18.62 -7.80 12.28
CA PHE A 107 -19.51 -7.49 11.16
C PHE A 107 -18.73 -7.14 9.89
N TYR A 108 -19.18 -7.64 8.75
CA TYR A 108 -18.65 -7.22 7.46
C TYR A 108 -18.94 -5.73 7.24
N SER A 109 -17.91 -4.98 6.86
CA SER A 109 -18.06 -3.58 6.45
C SER A 109 -18.59 -3.50 5.03
N ASN A 110 -19.61 -2.68 4.80
CA ASN A 110 -20.10 -2.37 3.45
C ASN A 110 -19.41 -1.14 2.83
N HIS A 111 -18.46 -0.51 3.53
CA HIS A 111 -17.71 0.62 3.01
C HIS A 111 -16.85 0.19 1.82
N VAL A 112 -16.83 1.02 0.78
CA VAL A 112 -15.89 0.90 -0.35
C VAL A 112 -14.70 1.83 -0.14
N ILE A 113 -13.60 1.60 -0.87
CA ILE A 113 -12.36 2.38 -0.70
C ILE A 113 -12.61 3.89 -0.80
N THR A 114 -13.45 4.33 -1.75
CA THR A 114 -13.78 5.75 -1.94
C THR A 114 -14.46 6.39 -0.73
N ASP A 115 -15.10 5.61 0.14
CA ASP A 115 -15.77 6.13 1.33
C ASP A 115 -14.76 6.67 2.36
N PHE A 116 -13.50 6.25 2.31
CA PHE A 116 -12.45 6.73 3.22
C PHE A 116 -11.76 8.01 2.74
N TYR A 117 -12.18 8.55 1.59
CA TYR A 117 -11.57 9.72 0.98
C TYR A 117 -12.41 10.98 1.13
N ASP A 118 -11.76 12.13 1.24
CA ASP A 118 -12.42 13.42 1.07
C ASP A 118 -12.81 13.55 -0.41
N HIS A 119 -14.12 13.50 -0.69
CA HIS A 119 -14.62 13.47 -2.06
C HIS A 119 -14.27 14.74 -2.84
N GLU A 120 -14.25 15.91 -2.18
CA GLU A 120 -13.93 17.17 -2.85
C GLU A 120 -12.46 17.20 -3.24
N LYS A 121 -11.57 16.85 -2.30
CA LYS A 121 -10.12 16.80 -2.57
C LYS A 121 -9.77 15.74 -3.62
N LEU A 122 -10.37 14.56 -3.52
CA LEU A 122 -10.10 13.47 -4.47
C LEU A 122 -10.60 13.81 -5.88
N ASN A 123 -11.77 14.43 -6.02
CA ASN A 123 -12.28 14.85 -7.33
C ASN A 123 -11.44 15.99 -7.92
N PHE A 124 -11.02 16.96 -7.09
CA PHE A 124 -10.08 17.99 -7.52
C PHE A 124 -8.78 17.37 -8.06
N LEU A 125 -8.20 16.40 -7.34
CA LEU A 125 -7.01 15.69 -7.81
C LEU A 125 -7.25 14.99 -9.16
N LYS A 126 -8.37 14.29 -9.33
CA LYS A 126 -8.72 13.62 -10.60
C LYS A 126 -8.80 14.59 -11.78
N ASP A 127 -9.28 15.81 -11.54
CA ASP A 127 -9.39 16.84 -12.58
C ASP A 127 -8.04 17.51 -12.88
N GLU A 128 -7.20 17.72 -11.87
CA GLU A 128 -5.89 18.35 -12.02
C GLU A 128 -4.84 17.42 -12.63
N ILE A 129 -4.88 16.12 -12.31
CA ILE A 129 -3.77 15.22 -12.65
C ILE A 129 -3.51 15.10 -14.16
N ASN A 130 -4.56 15.21 -14.97
CA ASN A 130 -4.47 15.17 -16.44
C ASN A 130 -3.81 16.42 -17.04
N LYS A 131 -3.60 17.47 -16.24
CA LYS A 131 -2.95 18.72 -16.67
C LYS A 131 -1.45 18.73 -16.39
N TYR A 132 -0.96 17.78 -15.60
CA TYR A 132 0.46 17.66 -15.31
C TYR A 132 1.23 17.13 -16.52
N GLU A 133 2.42 17.69 -16.73
CA GLU A 133 3.32 17.27 -17.80
C GLU A 133 4.39 16.33 -17.25
N GLY A 134 4.82 15.38 -18.09
CA GLY A 134 5.83 14.39 -17.71
C GLY A 134 5.26 13.23 -16.89
N LEU A 135 6.12 12.57 -16.11
CA LEU A 135 5.76 11.40 -15.30
C LEU A 135 5.12 11.83 -13.99
N VAL A 136 3.89 11.42 -13.76
CA VAL A 136 3.18 11.56 -12.49
C VAL A 136 3.14 10.20 -11.81
N VAL A 137 3.63 10.11 -10.58
CA VAL A 137 3.51 8.90 -9.75
C VAL A 137 2.52 9.16 -8.63
N VAL A 138 1.48 8.31 -8.55
CA VAL A 138 0.53 8.27 -7.43
C VAL A 138 0.75 6.96 -6.67
N TYR A 139 0.88 7.02 -5.35
CA TYR A 139 1.18 5.85 -4.52
C TYR A 139 0.43 5.89 -3.19
N GLY A 140 0.20 4.72 -2.60
CA GLY A 140 -0.46 4.54 -1.30
C GLY A 140 -1.73 3.69 -1.39
N PHE A 141 -2.39 3.44 -0.24
CA PHE A 141 -3.60 2.62 -0.20
C PHE A 141 -4.79 3.36 -0.80
N GLY A 142 -5.35 2.83 -1.89
CA GLY A 142 -6.41 3.46 -2.68
C GLY A 142 -5.87 4.32 -3.83
N ALA A 143 -4.59 4.20 -4.20
CA ALA A 143 -4.01 4.94 -5.32
C ALA A 143 -4.76 4.66 -6.65
N SER A 144 -5.34 3.45 -6.79
CA SER A 144 -6.18 3.06 -7.95
C SER A 144 -7.49 3.83 -8.06
N GLN A 145 -7.82 4.71 -7.11
CA GLN A 145 -8.88 5.71 -7.31
C GLN A 145 -8.53 6.74 -8.38
N ILE A 146 -7.23 6.86 -8.71
CA ILE A 146 -6.74 7.62 -9.85
C ILE A 146 -6.55 6.66 -11.02
N LYS A 147 -6.94 7.12 -12.21
CA LYS A 147 -6.76 6.35 -13.43
C LYS A 147 -5.27 6.36 -13.82
N SER A 148 -4.70 5.15 -13.91
CA SER A 148 -3.37 4.95 -14.48
C SER A 148 -3.42 5.01 -16.02
N ASP A 149 -2.37 5.54 -16.64
CA ASP A 149 -2.13 5.43 -18.08
C ASP A 149 -1.40 4.12 -18.45
N TYR A 150 -0.93 3.41 -17.42
CA TYR A 150 -0.25 2.12 -17.48
C TYR A 150 -1.13 1.06 -16.79
N LEU A 151 -0.77 -0.22 -16.93
CA LEU A 151 -1.54 -1.38 -16.46
C LEU A 151 -2.30 -1.18 -15.14
#